data_AF-A0A931UX22-F1
#
_entry.id   AF-A0A931UX22-F1
#
_cell.length_a   1.000
_cell.length_b   1.000
_cell.length_c   1.000
_cell.angle_alpha   90.00
_cell.angle_beta   90.00
_cell.angle_gamma   90.00
#
_symmetry.space_group_name_H-M   'P 1'
#
loop_
_entity.id
_entity.type
_entity.pdbx_description
1 polymer ?
#
loop_
_entity_poly.entity_id
_entity_poly.type
_entity_poly.pdbx_seq_one_letter_code
_entity_poly.pdbx_strand_id
1 'polypeptide(L)'
;MEFMSLNGPRFDGLARFGAEAPRFSPRQADLLWVVGTISQRQAPVLKRVYEQMCDPKFVIAFGTCASCGGFYDHYATVPGIDKIIPVDVFIPGCPPRPEAVIDGLMLLMDKIASGSREPAVVKPHNDPVSGQLVQLGKKSPAELGVGPQRRSLDVAPPHTPAHSLAPKGSRESR
;
A
#
# COMPACT_ATOMS: atom_id res chain seq x y z
N MET A 1 8.07 5.00 -13.83
CA MET A 1 8.30 4.11 -14.99
C MET A 1 7.23 3.03 -15.05
N GLU A 2 7.00 2.28 -13.97
CA GLU A 2 5.98 1.20 -13.98
C GLU A 2 4.53 1.67 -14.18
N PHE A 3 4.15 2.84 -13.68
CA PHE A 3 2.84 3.41 -14.02
C PHE A 3 2.68 3.71 -15.54
N MET A 4 3.78 4.06 -16.22
CA MET A 4 3.75 4.33 -17.66
C MET A 4 3.81 3.02 -18.47
N SER A 5 4.46 1.97 -17.95
CA SER A 5 4.45 0.64 -18.59
C SER A 5 3.06 0.01 -18.57
N LEU A 6 2.27 0.25 -17.51
CA LEU A 6 0.84 -0.11 -17.43
C LEU A 6 0.02 0.48 -18.59
N ASN A 7 0.30 1.73 -18.98
CA ASN A 7 -0.34 2.42 -20.10
C ASN A 7 0.18 1.98 -21.48
N GLY A 8 1.26 1.20 -21.52
CA GLY A 8 1.83 0.72 -22.78
C GLY A 8 0.95 -0.36 -23.43
N PRO A 9 1.15 -0.62 -24.74
CA PRO A 9 0.32 -1.55 -25.51
C PRO A 9 0.40 -3.01 -25.02
N ARG A 10 1.45 -3.35 -24.25
CA ARG A 10 1.64 -4.71 -23.72
C ARG A 10 0.61 -5.09 -22.67
N PHE A 11 0.27 -4.13 -21.80
CA PHE A 11 -0.62 -4.37 -20.67
C PHE A 11 -1.97 -3.69 -20.89
N ASP A 12 -2.00 -2.54 -21.60
CA ASP A 12 -3.19 -1.74 -21.88
C ASP A 12 -4.11 -1.60 -20.65
N GLY A 13 -3.49 -1.49 -19.47
CA GLY A 13 -4.15 -1.78 -18.20
C GLY A 13 -5.07 -0.68 -17.70
N LEU A 14 -5.12 0.47 -18.39
CA LEU A 14 -5.99 1.60 -18.03
C LEU A 14 -7.15 1.73 -19.02
N ALA A 15 -6.88 1.77 -20.33
CA ALA A 15 -7.95 1.88 -21.32
C ALA A 15 -8.83 0.61 -21.40
N ARG A 16 -8.25 -0.59 -21.25
CA ARG A 16 -9.00 -1.86 -21.30
C ARG A 16 -10.05 -2.00 -20.20
N PHE A 17 -9.80 -1.42 -19.02
CA PHE A 17 -10.68 -1.51 -17.86
C PHE A 17 -11.57 -0.26 -17.69
N GLY A 18 -11.61 0.63 -18.70
CA GLY A 18 -12.42 1.84 -18.66
C GLY A 18 -11.86 2.97 -17.79
N ALA A 19 -10.65 2.82 -17.25
CA ALA A 19 -9.91 3.90 -16.61
C ALA A 19 -9.19 4.73 -17.69
N GLU A 20 -9.97 5.42 -18.52
CA GLU A 20 -9.44 6.11 -19.72
C GLU A 20 -8.52 7.28 -19.32
N ALA A 21 -7.21 7.10 -19.52
CA ALA A 21 -6.12 8.08 -19.41
C ALA A 21 -6.01 8.93 -18.11
N PRO A 22 -4.80 9.12 -17.56
CA PRO A 22 -4.62 10.01 -16.41
C PRO A 22 -5.05 11.45 -16.76
N ARG A 23 -6.16 11.90 -16.17
CA ARG A 23 -6.61 13.28 -16.31
C ARG A 23 -5.75 14.16 -15.42
N PHE A 24 -5.14 15.20 -16.02
CA PHE A 24 -4.22 16.09 -15.30
C PHE A 24 -4.90 17.13 -14.41
N SER A 25 -6.25 17.14 -14.34
CA SER A 25 -6.99 17.99 -13.43
C SER A 25 -7.68 17.14 -12.35
N PRO A 26 -7.52 17.47 -11.05
CA PRO A 26 -8.14 16.70 -9.98
C PRO A 26 -9.66 16.83 -9.96
N ARG A 27 -10.22 17.89 -10.53
CA ARG A 27 -11.68 18.07 -10.60
C ARG A 27 -12.35 17.15 -11.63
N GLN A 28 -11.61 16.67 -12.62
CA GLN A 28 -12.11 15.72 -13.62
C GLN A 28 -11.74 14.28 -13.29
N ALA A 29 -10.90 14.05 -12.29
CA ALA A 29 -10.47 12.73 -11.86
C ALA A 29 -11.27 12.28 -10.63
N ASP A 30 -11.64 11.01 -10.62
CA ASP A 30 -12.28 10.28 -9.52
C ASP A 30 -11.27 9.38 -8.77
N LEU A 31 -10.17 9.00 -9.44
CA LEU A 31 -9.12 8.13 -8.92
C LEU A 31 -7.79 8.88 -8.74
N LEU A 32 -7.24 8.86 -7.53
CA LEU A 32 -5.93 9.42 -7.21
C LEU A 32 -4.88 8.31 -7.08
N TRP A 33 -3.93 8.30 -8.01
CA TRP A 33 -2.75 7.44 -7.94
C TRP A 33 -1.61 8.12 -7.20
N VAL A 34 -1.16 7.49 -6.12
CA VAL A 34 0.00 7.97 -5.35
C VAL A 34 1.20 7.08 -5.68
N VAL A 35 1.97 7.53 -6.66
CA VAL A 35 3.07 6.75 -7.26
C VAL A 35 4.42 7.20 -6.70
N GLY A 36 5.04 6.32 -5.91
CA GLY A 36 6.40 6.51 -5.40
C GLY A 36 6.47 7.22 -4.05
N THR A 37 7.65 7.74 -3.75
CA THR A 37 7.96 8.33 -2.45
C THR A 37 7.38 9.74 -2.32
N ILE A 38 6.83 10.05 -1.14
CA ILE A 38 6.26 11.36 -0.82
C ILE A 38 7.21 12.09 0.11
N SER A 39 7.56 13.32 -0.25
CA SER A 39 8.29 14.21 0.64
C SER A 39 7.37 15.00 1.58
N GLN A 40 7.89 15.40 2.73
CA GLN A 40 7.19 16.24 3.71
C GLN A 40 6.69 17.57 3.11
N ARG A 41 7.43 18.12 2.15
CA ARG A 41 7.03 19.33 1.42
C ARG A 41 5.84 19.09 0.49
N GLN A 42 5.73 17.89 -0.08
CA GLN A 42 4.64 17.52 -0.99
C GLN A 42 3.36 17.11 -0.23
N ALA A 43 3.48 16.65 1.02
CA ALA A 43 2.35 16.24 1.85
C ALA A 43 1.17 17.24 1.88
N PRO A 44 1.36 18.54 2.18
CA PRO A 44 0.26 19.50 2.19
C PRO A 44 -0.27 19.85 0.79
N VAL A 45 0.50 19.59 -0.28
CA VAL A 45 0.03 19.76 -1.66
C VAL A 45 -0.90 18.61 -2.02
N LEU A 46 -0.51 17.37 -1.70
CA LEU A 46 -1.33 16.18 -1.94
C LEU A 46 -2.67 16.26 -1.24
N LYS A 47 -2.69 16.70 0.03
CA LYS A 47 -3.94 16.90 0.78
C LYS A 47 -4.88 17.87 0.07
N ARG A 48 -4.35 19.00 -0.43
CA ARG A 48 -5.15 19.98 -1.19
C ARG A 48 -5.66 19.42 -2.51
N VAL A 49 -4.88 18.62 -3.21
CA VAL A 49 -5.31 17.95 -4.46
C VAL A 49 -6.49 17.04 -4.17
N TYR A 50 -6.41 16.22 -3.11
CA TYR A 50 -7.48 15.32 -2.71
C TYR A 50 -8.76 16.04 -2.27
N GLU A 51 -8.64 17.15 -1.55
CA GLU A 51 -9.77 18.00 -1.16
C GLU A 51 -10.46 18.68 -2.37
N GLN A 52 -9.75 18.86 -3.48
CA GLN A 52 -10.30 19.46 -4.70
C GLN A 52 -11.04 18.46 -5.61
N MET A 53 -10.89 17.15 -5.36
CA MET A 53 -11.57 16.10 -6.11
C MET A 53 -13.04 16.00 -5.72
N CYS A 54 -13.90 15.71 -6.71
CA CYS A 54 -15.33 15.47 -6.48
C CYS A 54 -15.56 14.13 -5.78
N ASP A 55 -16.61 14.03 -4.98
CA ASP A 55 -17.09 12.74 -4.46
C ASP A 55 -17.94 12.04 -5.53
N PRO A 56 -17.79 10.72 -5.76
CA PRO A 56 -16.94 9.74 -5.07
C PRO A 56 -15.48 9.75 -5.54
N LYS A 57 -14.53 9.72 -4.60
CA LYS A 57 -13.08 9.66 -4.86
C LYS A 57 -12.43 8.45 -4.23
N PHE A 58 -11.45 7.88 -4.92
CA PHE A 58 -10.71 6.69 -4.48
C PHE A 58 -9.20 6.93 -4.56
N VAL A 59 -8.45 6.33 -3.64
CA VAL A 59 -6.99 6.50 -3.55
C VAL A 59 -6.29 5.15 -3.59
N ILE A 60 -5.35 5.03 -4.54
CA ILE A 60 -4.49 3.86 -4.65
C ILE A 60 -3.06 4.24 -4.25
N ALA A 61 -2.51 3.52 -3.27
CA ALA A 61 -1.10 3.62 -2.91
C ALA A 61 -0.28 2.65 -3.77
N PHE A 62 0.60 3.20 -4.59
CA PHE A 62 1.42 2.43 -5.52
C PHE A 62 2.83 2.20 -4.98
N GLY A 63 3.11 0.96 -4.64
CA GLY A 63 4.40 0.50 -4.16
C GLY A 63 4.63 0.72 -2.67
N THR A 64 5.76 0.20 -2.20
CA THR A 64 6.16 0.25 -0.78
C THR A 64 6.42 1.68 -0.31
N CYS A 65 6.97 2.53 -1.18
CA CYS A 65 7.25 3.93 -0.83
C CYS A 65 6.00 4.73 -0.47
N ALA A 66 4.90 4.55 -1.21
CA ALA A 66 3.64 5.22 -0.90
C ALA A 66 2.95 4.59 0.34
N SER A 67 3.08 3.28 0.50
CA SER A 67 2.41 2.51 1.56
C SER A 67 3.03 2.75 2.95
N CYS A 68 4.36 2.61 3.07
CA CYS A 68 5.08 2.64 4.35
C CYS A 68 6.32 3.55 4.36
N GLY A 69 6.47 4.45 3.37
CA GLY A 69 7.68 5.27 3.21
C GLY A 69 8.85 4.51 2.58
N GLY A 70 8.69 3.21 2.34
CA GLY A 70 9.66 2.36 1.66
C GLY A 70 10.95 2.19 2.46
N PHE A 71 12.08 2.13 1.76
CA PHE A 71 13.42 2.00 2.37
C PHE A 71 13.99 3.32 2.90
N TYR A 72 13.22 4.39 2.80
CA TYR A 72 13.64 5.74 3.09
C TYR A 72 13.10 6.19 4.45
N ASP A 73 13.84 5.89 5.52
CA ASP A 73 13.58 6.44 6.84
C ASP A 73 14.45 7.67 7.09
N HIS A 74 14.04 8.82 6.54
CA HIS A 74 14.75 10.08 6.72
C HIS A 74 13.79 11.26 6.85
N TYR A 75 14.27 12.37 7.42
CA TYR A 75 13.44 13.54 7.77
C TYR A 75 12.65 14.14 6.60
N ALA A 76 13.09 13.91 5.35
CA ALA A 76 12.46 14.51 4.18
C ALA A 76 11.27 13.70 3.67
N THR A 77 11.11 12.42 4.05
CA THR A 77 10.04 11.54 3.57
C THR A 77 8.93 11.34 4.59
N VAL A 78 7.73 11.09 4.09
CA VAL A 78 6.59 10.69 4.91
C VAL A 78 6.58 9.17 5.01
N PRO A 79 6.45 8.57 6.21
CA PRO A 79 6.44 7.11 6.39
C PRO A 79 5.21 6.38 5.81
N GLY A 80 4.39 7.02 4.97
CA GLY A 80 3.18 6.44 4.41
C GLY A 80 2.12 7.50 4.10
N ILE A 81 1.41 7.33 2.99
CA ILE A 81 0.35 8.26 2.55
C ILE A 81 -0.87 8.23 3.48
N ASP A 82 -1.10 7.11 4.17
CA ASP A 82 -2.23 6.90 5.09
C ASP A 82 -2.30 7.94 6.22
N LYS A 83 -1.16 8.56 6.55
CA LYS A 83 -1.09 9.64 7.54
C LYS A 83 -1.71 10.97 7.05
N ILE A 84 -1.88 11.13 5.74
CA ILE A 84 -2.29 12.39 5.10
C ILE A 84 -3.69 12.24 4.50
N ILE A 85 -3.94 11.15 3.77
CA ILE A 85 -5.14 10.91 2.97
C ILE A 85 -5.54 9.44 3.19
N PRO A 86 -6.84 9.12 3.32
CA PRO A 86 -7.30 7.74 3.41
C PRO A 86 -6.98 6.98 2.13
N VAL A 87 -6.48 5.75 2.27
CA VAL A 87 -6.15 4.86 1.15
C VAL A 87 -7.17 3.74 1.03
N ASP A 88 -7.64 3.48 -0.19
CA ASP A 88 -8.57 2.38 -0.46
C ASP A 88 -7.84 1.08 -0.77
N VAL A 89 -6.80 1.14 -1.60
CA VAL A 89 -6.05 -0.04 -2.04
C VAL A 89 -4.54 0.19 -1.96
N PHE A 90 -3.84 -0.75 -1.34
CA PHE A 90 -2.39 -0.81 -1.29
C PHE A 90 -1.86 -1.86 -2.26
N ILE A 91 -1.00 -1.44 -3.19
CA ILE A 91 -0.32 -2.32 -4.14
C ILE A 91 1.13 -2.50 -3.67
N PRO A 92 1.51 -3.66 -3.10
CA PRO A 92 2.87 -3.89 -2.64
C PRO A 92 3.83 -4.08 -3.83
N GLY A 93 5.03 -3.50 -3.72
CA GLY A 93 6.12 -3.68 -4.68
C GLY A 93 7.13 -2.54 -4.70
N CYS A 94 8.36 -2.80 -5.18
CA CYS A 94 9.44 -1.81 -5.22
C CYS A 94 10.33 -1.96 -6.47
N PRO A 95 9.85 -1.55 -7.67
CA PRO A 95 8.49 -1.14 -7.99
C PRO A 95 7.57 -2.35 -8.26
N PRO A 96 6.23 -2.22 -8.14
CA PRO A 96 5.31 -3.34 -8.35
C PRO A 96 5.27 -3.77 -9.83
N ARG A 97 5.03 -5.06 -10.04
CA ARG A 97 4.83 -5.65 -11.38
C ARG A 97 3.53 -5.10 -11.98
N PRO A 98 3.49 -4.78 -13.29
CA PRO A 98 2.29 -4.23 -13.93
C PRO A 98 1.08 -5.17 -13.81
N GLU A 99 1.28 -6.49 -13.74
CA GLU A 99 0.21 -7.47 -13.49
C GLU A 99 -0.41 -7.29 -12.10
N ALA A 100 0.42 -7.14 -11.06
CA ALA A 100 -0.06 -6.88 -9.69
C ALA A 100 -0.81 -5.55 -9.57
N VAL A 101 -0.50 -4.60 -10.45
CA VAL A 101 -1.16 -3.30 -10.53
C VAL A 101 -2.55 -3.44 -11.14
N ILE A 102 -2.70 -4.28 -12.16
CA ILE A 102 -4.01 -4.64 -12.73
C ILE A 102 -4.86 -5.37 -11.69
N ASP A 103 -4.29 -6.32 -10.95
CA ASP A 103 -4.98 -7.02 -9.85
C ASP A 103 -5.48 -6.02 -8.79
N GLY A 104 -4.69 -4.98 -8.49
CA GLY A 104 -5.10 -3.89 -7.60
C GLY A 104 -6.26 -3.05 -8.14
N LEU A 105 -6.29 -2.79 -9.44
CA LEU A 105 -7.41 -2.09 -10.08
C LEU A 105 -8.68 -2.94 -10.08
N MET A 106 -8.57 -4.24 -10.36
CA MET A 106 -9.70 -5.19 -10.28
C MET A 106 -10.26 -5.27 -8.87
N LEU A 107 -9.37 -5.35 -7.87
CA LEU A 107 -9.76 -5.33 -6.47
C LEU A 107 -10.49 -4.04 -6.09
N LEU A 108 -10.05 -2.88 -6.62
CA LEU A 108 -10.76 -1.62 -6.39
C LEU A 108 -12.17 -1.65 -7.02
N MET A 109 -12.31 -2.16 -8.24
CA MET A 109 -13.63 -2.28 -8.88
C MET A 109 -14.58 -3.18 -8.07
N ASP A 110 -14.09 -4.30 -7.55
CA ASP A 110 -14.86 -5.20 -6.68
C ASP A 110 -15.27 -4.53 -5.36
N LYS A 111 -14.41 -3.65 -4.82
CA LYS A 111 -14.73 -2.85 -3.64
C LYS A 111 -15.81 -1.80 -3.91
N ILE A 112 -15.73 -1.12 -5.06
CA ILE A 112 -16.73 -0.15 -5.48
C ILE A 112 -18.08 -0.84 -5.65
N ALA A 113 -18.10 -2.02 -6.28
CA ALA A 113 -19.30 -2.83 -6.44
C ALA A 113 -19.88 -3.32 -5.09
N SER A 114 -19.03 -3.65 -4.12
CA SER A 114 -19.47 -4.08 -2.78
C SER A 114 -19.81 -2.93 -1.83
N GLY A 115 -19.51 -1.67 -2.20
CA GLY A 115 -19.72 -0.49 -1.36
C GLY A 115 -18.79 -0.41 -0.14
N SER A 116 -17.73 -1.22 -0.09
CA SER A 116 -16.80 -1.30 1.04
C SER A 116 -15.70 -0.24 0.94
N ARG A 117 -15.47 0.50 2.03
CA ARG A 117 -14.39 1.51 2.16
C ARG A 117 -13.22 1.07 3.03
N GLU A 118 -13.18 -0.20 3.41
CA GLU A 118 -12.07 -0.73 4.20
C GLU A 118 -10.80 -0.79 3.36
N PRO A 119 -9.62 -0.45 3.90
CA PRO A 119 -8.37 -0.51 3.16
C PRO A 119 -8.05 -1.97 2.81
N ALA A 120 -7.78 -2.22 1.52
CA ALA A 120 -7.46 -3.56 1.04
C ALA A 120 -6.04 -3.61 0.49
N VAL A 121 -5.41 -4.78 0.61
CA VAL A 121 -4.05 -5.03 0.12
C VAL A 121 -4.11 -6.07 -0.99
N VAL A 122 -3.44 -5.80 -2.10
CA VAL A 122 -3.32 -6.77 -3.19
C VAL A 122 -2.51 -7.97 -2.71
N LYS A 123 -3.08 -9.16 -2.90
CA LYS A 123 -2.41 -10.42 -2.54
C LYS A 123 -1.24 -10.67 -3.49
N PRO A 124 -0.09 -11.17 -3.01
CA PRO A 124 1.01 -11.55 -3.89
C PRO A 124 0.56 -12.68 -4.82
N HIS A 125 0.92 -12.58 -6.10
CA HIS A 125 0.67 -13.63 -7.07
C HIS A 125 1.49 -14.88 -6.70
N ASN A 126 0.87 -16.06 -6.76
CA ASN A 126 1.52 -17.29 -6.33
C ASN A 126 2.36 -17.86 -7.48
N ASP A 127 3.70 -17.82 -7.37
CA ASP A 127 4.58 -18.38 -8.39
C ASP A 127 4.41 -19.92 -8.44
N PRO A 128 4.21 -20.54 -9.60
CA PRO A 128 4.07 -21.99 -9.72
C PRO A 128 5.37 -22.74 -9.35
N VAL A 129 6.50 -22.03 -9.26
CA VAL A 129 7.82 -22.57 -8.89
C VAL A 129 8.02 -22.61 -7.36
N SER A 130 7.16 -21.96 -6.56
CA SER A 130 7.28 -21.94 -5.10
C SER A 130 7.21 -23.34 -4.46
N GLY A 131 6.49 -24.28 -5.08
CA GLY A 131 6.45 -25.69 -4.68
C GLY A 131 7.65 -26.52 -5.12
N GLN A 132 8.48 -26.01 -6.02
CA GLN A 132 9.62 -26.69 -6.64
C GLN A 132 10.94 -25.94 -6.36
N LEU A 133 10.97 -25.14 -5.29
CA LEU A 133 12.20 -24.51 -4.80
C LEU A 133 13.11 -25.58 -4.20
N VAL A 134 14.35 -25.67 -4.70
CA VAL A 134 15.42 -26.40 -4.01
C VAL A 134 15.58 -25.76 -2.64
N GLN A 135 15.29 -26.49 -1.57
CA GLN A 135 15.59 -26.04 -0.22
C GLN A 135 17.11 -25.98 -0.06
N LEU A 136 17.70 -24.82 -0.35
CA LEU A 136 19.04 -24.47 0.12
C LEU A 136 19.01 -24.66 1.63
N GLY A 137 19.76 -25.68 2.09
CA GLY A 137 19.64 -26.22 3.43
C GLY A 137 19.57 -25.14 4.49
N LYS A 138 18.48 -25.13 5.26
CA LYS A 138 18.43 -24.49 6.56
C LYS A 138 19.44 -25.20 7.47
N LYS A 139 20.73 -24.90 7.34
CA LYS A 139 21.61 -25.09 8.49
C LYS A 139 21.12 -24.11 9.55
N SER A 140 20.79 -24.65 10.71
CA SER A 140 20.47 -23.85 11.89
C SER A 140 21.62 -22.86 12.14
N PRO A 141 21.35 -21.66 12.67
CA PRO A 141 22.39 -20.66 12.96
C PRO A 141 23.48 -21.14 13.93
N ALA A 142 23.31 -22.32 14.54
CA ALA A 142 24.28 -22.94 15.43
C ALA A 142 25.39 -23.71 14.68
N GLU A 143 25.17 -24.14 13.44
CA GLU A 143 26.15 -24.91 12.66
C GLU A 143 27.08 -24.04 11.78
N LEU A 144 26.70 -22.79 11.53
CA LEU A 144 27.64 -21.76 11.08
C LEU A 144 28.18 -21.10 12.34
N GLY A 145 29.45 -21.32 12.69
CA GLY A 145 30.13 -20.73 13.86
C GLY A 145 30.26 -19.21 13.81
N VAL A 146 29.15 -18.49 13.66
CA VAL A 146 29.02 -17.05 13.77
C VAL A 146 28.61 -16.78 15.21
N GLY A 147 29.55 -16.32 16.02
CA GLY A 147 29.30 -15.90 17.40
C GLY A 147 28.19 -14.83 17.48
N PRO A 148 27.62 -14.60 18.67
CA PRO A 148 26.44 -13.78 18.83
C PRO A 148 26.76 -12.31 18.56
N GLN A 149 26.56 -11.86 17.32
CA GLN A 149 26.48 -10.42 17.06
C GLN A 149 25.19 -9.92 17.69
N ARG A 150 25.36 -9.00 18.65
CA ARG A 150 24.32 -8.31 19.42
C ARG A 150 23.20 -7.85 18.49
N ARG A 151 22.05 -8.53 18.56
CA ARG A 151 20.80 -8.05 17.95
C ARG A 151 20.25 -6.94 18.84
N SER A 152 20.46 -5.69 18.46
CA SER A 152 19.57 -4.60 18.85
C SER A 152 18.67 -4.32 17.66
N LEU A 153 17.57 -5.05 17.55
CA LEU A 153 16.40 -4.67 16.74
C LEU A 153 15.27 -5.57 17.22
N ASP A 154 14.68 -5.15 18.33
CA ASP A 154 13.35 -5.56 18.76
C ASP A 154 12.37 -5.12 17.67
N VAL A 155 12.00 -6.06 16.80
CA VAL A 155 10.85 -5.89 15.91
C VAL A 155 9.62 -6.02 16.80
N ALA A 156 9.05 -4.88 17.18
CA ALA A 156 7.76 -4.83 17.86
C ALA A 156 6.69 -5.54 17.00
N PRO A 157 5.82 -6.39 17.58
CA PRO A 157 4.84 -7.16 16.83
C PRO A 157 3.73 -6.27 16.23
N PRO A 158 3.12 -6.68 15.10
CA PRO A 158 2.03 -5.94 14.46
C PRO A 158 0.78 -5.97 15.33
N HIS A 159 0.19 -4.79 15.56
CA HIS A 159 -1.02 -4.59 16.34
C HIS A 159 -2.24 -5.01 15.51
N THR A 160 -2.85 -6.13 15.89
CA THR A 160 -4.21 -6.50 15.47
C THR A 160 -5.23 -5.60 16.17
N PRO A 161 -6.27 -5.08 15.49
CA PRO A 161 -7.35 -4.36 16.15
C PRO A 161 -8.32 -5.36 16.78
N ALA A 162 -8.43 -5.37 18.10
CA ALA A 162 -9.47 -6.11 18.81
C ALA A 162 -10.68 -5.19 19.04
N HIS A 163 -11.78 -5.47 18.36
CA HIS A 163 -13.10 -4.99 18.76
C HIS A 163 -13.61 -5.76 19.99
N SER A 164 -14.42 -5.08 20.80
CA SER A 164 -15.39 -5.58 21.80
C SER A 164 -14.93 -5.77 23.26
N LEU A 165 -15.43 -4.87 24.14
CA LEU A 165 -16.21 -5.24 25.34
C LEU A 165 -16.85 -3.98 25.98
N ALA A 166 -18.11 -4.14 26.34
CA ALA A 166 -19.11 -3.14 26.74
C ALA A 166 -18.88 -2.53 28.16
N PRO A 167 -19.72 -1.58 28.63
CA PRO A 167 -19.40 -0.66 29.72
C PRO A 167 -19.75 -1.20 31.11
N LYS A 168 -18.97 -0.82 32.12
CA LYS A 168 -19.38 -0.88 33.53
C LYS A 168 -19.02 0.43 34.22
N GLY A 169 -20.05 1.13 34.68
CA GLY A 169 -19.92 2.29 35.55
C GLY A 169 -19.75 1.95 37.02
N SER A 170 -19.77 3.02 37.82
CA SER A 170 -19.90 3.13 39.29
C SER A 170 -18.63 3.02 40.15
N ARG A 171 -18.20 4.18 40.66
CA ARG A 171 -18.01 4.55 42.10
C ARG A 171 -17.03 5.74 42.18
N GLU A 172 -17.49 6.96 42.40
CA GLU A 172 -17.74 7.63 43.71
C GLU A 172 -16.50 7.81 44.62
N SER A 173 -16.26 9.10 44.92
CA SER A 173 -15.67 9.67 46.14
C SER A 173 -14.23 9.32 46.53
N ARG A 174 -13.31 10.28 46.37
CA ARG A 174 -12.73 11.11 47.46
C ARG A 174 -11.71 12.10 46.90
#